data_AF-A0A1V5JPX4-F1
#
_entry.id   AF-A0A1V5JPX4-F1
#
_cell.length_a   1.000
_cell.length_b   1.000
_cell.length_c   1.000
_cell.angle_alpha   90.00
_cell.angle_beta   90.00
_cell.angle_gamma   90.00
#
_symmetry.space_group_name_H-M   'P 1'
#
loop_
_entity.id
_entity.type
_entity.pdbx_description
1 polymer ?
#
loop_
_entity_poly.entity_id
_entity_poly.type
_entity_poly.pdbx_seq_one_letter_code
_entity_poly.pdbx_strand_id
1 'polypeptide(L)'
;MVTLYSFFLKSIVILDILILAIGFDLRAFIGSLAIGVTLSPWLIISVFLLALFLASTKRRQELVKLDGANQHKRVLSFYSPALLDQMVSILASTTLIAYTLYTLAPVRGAVKREGEELLFLTVPFVVYGIFRYLYLIYKKNDFGDPTDTLLKDLPLLIDLGLWGIITIVLLYFVR
;
A
#
# COMPACT_ATOMS: atom_id res chain seq x y z
N MET A 1 -18.97 -5.29 8.46
CA MET A 1 -17.72 -6.06 8.61
C MET A 1 -16.94 -5.75 9.90
N VAL A 2 -16.94 -4.51 10.43
CA VAL A 2 -16.15 -4.14 11.63
C VAL A 2 -16.69 -4.73 12.94
N THR A 3 -17.96 -5.15 12.99
CA THR A 3 -18.63 -5.59 14.24
C THR A 3 -18.42 -7.05 14.62
N LEU A 4 -18.24 -7.96 13.65
CA LEU A 4 -17.96 -9.38 13.93
C LEU A 4 -16.49 -9.61 14.35
N TYR A 5 -15.67 -8.60 14.14
CA TYR A 5 -14.21 -8.67 14.19
C TYR A 5 -13.63 -8.49 15.61
N SER A 6 -14.33 -7.74 16.46
CA SER A 6 -13.79 -7.29 17.76
C SER A 6 -13.66 -8.39 18.81
N PHE A 7 -14.34 -9.53 18.67
CA PHE A 7 -14.49 -10.49 19.77
C PHE A 7 -13.59 -11.73 19.72
N PHE A 8 -13.13 -12.19 18.55
CA PHE A 8 -12.48 -13.51 18.46
C PHE A 8 -11.12 -13.59 17.76
N LEU A 9 -10.72 -12.57 16.98
CA LEU A 9 -9.53 -12.66 16.11
C LEU A 9 -8.40 -11.69 16.48
N LYS A 10 -8.33 -11.28 17.75
CA LYS A 10 -7.20 -10.49 18.29
C LYS A 10 -5.97 -11.36 18.65
N SER A 11 -6.04 -12.68 18.55
CA SER A 11 -5.00 -13.60 19.05
C SER A 11 -4.12 -14.25 18.00
N ILE A 12 -4.34 -14.00 16.69
CA ILE A 12 -3.50 -14.55 15.62
C ILE A 12 -2.80 -13.41 14.89
N VAL A 13 -1.52 -13.23 15.24
CA VAL A 13 -0.53 -12.38 14.57
C VAL A 13 -0.60 -12.65 13.06
N ILE A 14 -0.61 -11.61 12.21
CA ILE A 14 -0.74 -11.62 10.73
C ILE A 14 -2.20 -11.64 10.21
N LEU A 15 -3.13 -12.34 10.87
CA LEU A 15 -4.50 -12.47 10.37
C LEU A 15 -5.27 -11.14 10.38
N ASP A 16 -4.94 -10.26 11.32
CA ASP A 16 -5.49 -8.92 11.46
C ASP A 16 -5.10 -8.02 10.27
N ILE A 17 -3.83 -8.07 9.86
CA ILE A 17 -3.30 -7.31 8.72
C ILE A 17 -3.89 -7.84 7.41
N LEU A 18 -3.99 -9.16 7.26
CA LEU A 18 -4.60 -9.79 6.08
C LEU A 18 -6.04 -9.36 5.87
N ILE A 19 -6.85 -9.36 6.92
CA ILE A 19 -8.27 -9.04 6.76
C ILE A 19 -8.51 -7.53 6.58
N LEU A 20 -7.64 -6.68 7.14
CA LEU A 20 -7.65 -5.26 6.81
C LEU A 20 -7.41 -5.05 5.30
N ALA A 21 -6.43 -5.75 4.73
CA ALA A 21 -6.12 -5.67 3.30
C ALA A 21 -7.26 -6.23 2.43
N ILE A 22 -7.82 -7.39 2.79
CA ILE A 22 -8.98 -7.98 2.09
C ILE A 22 -10.18 -7.02 2.11
N GLY A 23 -10.44 -6.36 3.24
CA GLY A 23 -11.53 -5.38 3.34
C GLY A 23 -11.33 -4.17 2.43
N PHE A 24 -10.07 -3.74 2.24
CA PHE A 24 -9.72 -2.65 1.33
C PHE A 24 -9.94 -3.05 -0.14
N ASP A 25 -9.50 -4.25 -0.51
CA ASP A 25 -9.68 -4.80 -1.85
C ASP A 25 -11.15 -5.03 -2.21
N LEU A 26 -11.94 -5.59 -1.30
CA LEU A 26 -13.37 -5.78 -1.52
C LEU A 26 -14.07 -4.46 -1.81
N ARG A 27 -13.68 -3.38 -1.12
CA ARG A 27 -14.21 -2.04 -1.37
C ARG A 27 -13.79 -1.51 -2.74
N ALA A 28 -12.54 -1.72 -3.15
CA ALA A 28 -12.05 -1.34 -4.47
C ALA A 28 -12.77 -2.12 -5.59
N PHE A 29 -12.98 -3.42 -5.40
CA PHE A 29 -13.68 -4.30 -6.35
C PHE A 29 -15.17 -3.96 -6.49
N ILE A 30 -15.86 -3.69 -5.37
CA ILE A 30 -17.25 -3.21 -5.41
C ILE A 30 -17.31 -1.85 -6.12
N GLY A 31 -16.33 -0.97 -5.89
CA GLY A 31 -16.22 0.32 -6.60
C GLY A 31 -16.07 0.17 -8.11
N SER A 32 -15.24 -0.77 -8.57
CA SER A 32 -15.08 -1.00 -10.01
C SER A 32 -16.33 -1.60 -10.66
N LEU A 33 -17.04 -2.48 -9.94
CA LEU A 33 -18.34 -2.99 -10.38
C LEU A 33 -19.38 -1.86 -10.53
N ALA A 34 -19.39 -0.89 -9.61
CA ALA A 34 -20.32 0.24 -9.66
C ALA A 34 -20.06 1.18 -10.86
N ILE A 35 -18.81 1.30 -11.31
CA ILE A 35 -18.41 2.14 -12.45
C ILE A 35 -18.43 1.34 -13.77
N GLY A 36 -18.62 0.01 -13.70
CA GLY A 36 -18.66 -0.87 -14.88
C GLY A 36 -17.30 -1.10 -15.54
N VAL A 37 -16.20 -0.93 -14.79
CA VAL A 37 -14.83 -1.08 -15.31
C VAL A 37 -14.24 -2.39 -14.81
N THR A 38 -13.69 -3.20 -15.72
CA THR A 38 -12.96 -4.42 -15.37
C THR A 38 -11.55 -4.08 -14.91
N LEU A 39 -11.23 -4.38 -13.66
CA LEU A 39 -9.88 -4.22 -13.12
C LEU A 39 -8.95 -5.32 -13.62
N SER A 40 -7.70 -4.95 -13.91
CA SER A 40 -6.63 -5.92 -14.16
C SER A 40 -6.35 -6.72 -12.88
N PRO A 41 -6.22 -8.06 -12.95
CA PRO A 41 -5.85 -8.87 -11.79
C PRO A 41 -4.54 -8.41 -11.12
N TRP A 42 -3.59 -7.92 -11.92
CA TRP A 42 -2.33 -7.37 -11.42
C TRP A 42 -2.52 -6.11 -10.58
N LEU A 43 -3.46 -5.24 -10.98
CA LEU A 43 -3.79 -4.03 -10.23
C LEU A 43 -4.39 -4.37 -8.87
N ILE A 44 -5.27 -5.38 -8.81
CA ILE A 44 -5.86 -5.86 -7.56
C ILE A 44 -4.75 -6.36 -6.62
N ILE A 45 -3.82 -7.17 -7.13
CA ILE A 45 -2.69 -7.68 -6.35
C ILE A 45 -1.79 -6.52 -5.86
N SER A 46 -1.53 -5.52 -6.70
CA SER A 46 -0.76 -4.34 -6.31
C SER A 46 -1.44 -3.57 -5.16
N VAL A 47 -2.75 -3.36 -5.23
CA VAL A 47 -3.52 -2.67 -4.16
C VAL A 47 -3.51 -3.49 -2.89
N PHE A 48 -3.70 -4.81 -2.98
CA PHE A 48 -3.63 -5.72 -1.84
C PHE A 48 -2.30 -5.63 -1.10
N LEU A 49 -1.19 -5.76 -1.84
CA LEU A 49 0.16 -5.75 -1.29
C LEU A 49 0.51 -4.38 -0.69
N LEU A 50 0.08 -3.29 -1.33
CA LEU A 50 0.24 -1.95 -0.81
C LEU A 50 -0.56 -1.74 0.49
N ALA A 51 -1.78 -2.27 0.57
CA ALA A 51 -2.59 -2.22 1.79
C ALA A 51 -1.93 -3.01 2.93
N LEU A 52 -1.39 -4.20 2.66
CA LEU A 52 -0.61 -4.98 3.63
C LEU A 52 0.64 -4.24 4.10
N PHE A 53 1.34 -3.59 3.18
CA PHE A 53 2.51 -2.77 3.47
C PHE A 53 2.17 -1.66 4.47
N LEU A 54 1.15 -0.85 4.18
CA LEU A 54 0.69 0.23 5.05
C LEU A 54 0.18 -0.27 6.42
N ALA A 55 -0.52 -1.41 6.45
CA ALA A 55 -0.99 -2.01 7.69
C ALA A 55 0.17 -2.50 8.58
N SER A 56 1.19 -3.10 7.97
CA SER A 56 2.39 -3.58 8.66
C SER A 56 3.23 -2.43 9.22
N THR A 57 3.40 -1.34 8.46
CA THR A 57 4.11 -0.14 8.94
C THR A 57 3.35 0.55 10.06
N LYS A 58 2.01 0.60 10.01
CA LYS A 58 1.19 1.10 11.11
C LYS A 58 1.42 0.31 12.40
N ARG A 59 1.41 -1.02 12.32
CA ARG A 59 1.63 -1.89 13.49
C ARG A 59 3.02 -1.71 14.08
N ARG A 60 4.05 -1.53 13.23
CA ARG A 60 5.42 -1.19 13.65
C ARG A 60 5.47 0.12 14.42
N GLN A 61 4.84 1.17 13.89
CA GLN A 61 4.82 2.49 14.55
C GLN A 61 4.07 2.44 15.88
N GLU A 62 2.97 1.69 15.98
CA GLU A 62 2.29 1.47 17.26
C GLU A 62 3.23 0.78 18.27
N LEU A 63 4.01 -0.22 17.83
CA LEU A 63 4.94 -0.95 18.68
C LEU A 63 6.09 -0.09 19.20
N VAL A 64 6.74 0.69 18.33
CA VAL A 64 7.82 1.61 18.72
C VAL A 64 7.33 2.72 19.66
N LYS A 65 6.08 3.17 19.52
CA LYS A 65 5.49 4.18 20.42
C LYS A 65 5.13 3.62 21.80
N LEU A 66 4.83 2.32 21.90
CA LEU A 66 4.44 1.68 23.15
C LEU A 66 5.61 1.40 24.09
N ASP A 67 6.85 1.31 23.60
CA ASP A 67 8.05 1.20 24.44
C ASP A 67 8.27 2.42 25.37
N GLY A 68 7.53 3.53 25.17
CA GLY A 68 7.53 4.70 26.04
C GLY A 68 6.36 4.83 27.03
N ALA A 69 5.30 4.03 26.90
CA ALA A 69 4.09 4.16 27.72
C ALA A 69 3.57 2.81 28.21
N ASN A 70 3.51 2.67 29.53
CA ASN A 70 3.31 1.47 30.35
C ASN A 70 1.95 0.72 30.18
N GLN A 71 1.40 0.59 28.97
CA GLN A 71 0.10 -0.07 28.73
C GLN A 71 0.20 -1.21 27.72
N HIS A 72 0.34 -2.42 28.25
CA HIS A 72 0.41 -3.67 27.48
C HIS A 72 -0.88 -3.95 26.70
N LYS A 73 -0.93 -3.63 25.40
CA LYS A 73 -1.80 -4.36 24.47
C LYS A 73 -1.19 -5.75 24.22
N ARG A 74 -1.77 -6.78 24.84
CA ARG A 74 -1.41 -8.22 24.81
C ARG A 74 -1.12 -8.84 23.42
N VAL A 75 -1.42 -8.13 22.33
CA VAL A 75 -1.20 -8.57 20.94
C VAL A 75 0.16 -8.11 20.40
N LEU A 76 0.69 -6.98 20.89
CA LEU A 76 1.98 -6.44 20.42
C LEU A 76 3.18 -7.16 21.02
N SER A 77 3.01 -7.87 22.15
CA SER A 77 4.08 -8.65 22.79
C SER A 77 4.59 -9.81 21.93
N PHE A 78 3.86 -10.20 20.89
CA PHE A 78 4.27 -11.26 19.96
C PHE A 78 5.04 -10.74 18.73
N TYR A 79 5.06 -9.43 18.50
CA TYR A 79 5.79 -8.82 17.39
C TYR A 79 7.15 -8.32 17.89
N SER A 80 8.22 -8.64 17.16
CA SER A 80 9.50 -7.93 17.31
C SER A 80 9.62 -6.85 16.23
N PRO A 81 10.27 -5.71 16.50
CA PRO A 81 10.57 -4.72 15.48
C PRO A 81 11.26 -5.33 14.26
N ALA A 82 12.20 -6.26 14.47
CA ALA A 82 12.93 -6.94 13.41
C ALA A 82 12.02 -7.78 12.48
N LEU A 83 11.02 -8.47 13.05
CA LEU A 83 10.06 -9.24 12.24
C LEU A 83 9.22 -8.31 11.36
N LEU A 84 8.72 -7.21 11.93
CA LEU A 84 7.94 -6.22 11.20
C LEU A 84 8.77 -5.53 10.10
N ASP A 85 10.02 -5.23 10.37
CA ASP A 85 10.95 -4.65 9.39
C ASP A 85 11.16 -5.60 8.20
N GLN A 86 11.32 -6.90 8.47
CA GLN A 86 11.45 -7.92 7.44
C GLN A 86 10.17 -8.06 6.61
N MET A 87 8.99 -8.09 7.25
CA MET A 87 7.70 -8.13 6.56
C MET A 87 7.50 -6.90 5.67
N VAL A 88 7.79 -5.71 6.18
CA VAL A 88 7.68 -4.45 5.43
C VAL A 88 8.61 -4.45 4.21
N SER A 89 9.82 -4.97 4.34
CA SER A 89 10.77 -5.09 3.22
C SER A 89 10.29 -6.07 2.13
N ILE A 90 9.78 -7.23 2.53
CA ILE A 90 9.20 -8.22 1.60
C ILE A 90 7.96 -7.64 0.88
N LEU A 91 7.09 -6.94 1.60
CA LEU A 91 5.90 -6.32 1.03
C LEU A 91 6.25 -5.16 0.09
N ALA A 92 7.22 -4.32 0.45
CA ALA A 92 7.70 -3.23 -0.40
C ALA A 92 8.21 -3.74 -1.75
N SER A 93 9.13 -4.71 -1.71
CA SER A 93 9.72 -5.32 -2.91
C SER A 93 8.66 -6.03 -3.76
N THR A 94 7.78 -6.82 -3.14
CA THR A 94 6.71 -7.52 -3.87
C THR A 94 5.71 -6.55 -4.49
N THR A 95 5.39 -5.44 -3.80
CA THR A 95 4.52 -4.38 -4.33
C THR A 95 5.12 -3.73 -5.58
N LEU A 96 6.43 -3.42 -5.55
CA LEU A 96 7.13 -2.86 -6.71
C LEU A 96 7.12 -3.82 -7.91
N ILE A 97 7.36 -5.11 -7.65
CA ILE A 97 7.30 -6.14 -8.70
C ILE A 97 5.89 -6.23 -9.27
N ALA A 98 4.87 -6.34 -8.42
CA ALA A 98 3.47 -6.43 -8.85
C ALA A 98 3.04 -5.20 -9.66
N TYR A 99 3.42 -4.00 -9.22
CA TYR A 99 3.13 -2.77 -9.95
C TYR A 99 3.86 -2.70 -11.29
N THR A 100 5.14 -3.09 -11.33
CA THR A 100 5.91 -3.14 -12.59
C THR A 100 5.27 -4.13 -13.56
N LEU A 101 4.88 -5.32 -13.08
CA LEU A 101 4.16 -6.30 -13.88
C LEU A 101 2.82 -5.74 -14.37
N TYR A 102 2.09 -4.99 -13.55
CA TYR A 102 0.87 -4.29 -13.99
C TYR A 102 1.16 -3.33 -15.14
N THR A 103 2.23 -2.53 -15.07
CA THR A 103 2.57 -1.57 -16.14
C THR A 103 3.04 -2.21 -17.44
N LEU A 104 3.51 -3.46 -17.38
CA LEU A 104 4.00 -4.21 -18.55
C LEU A 104 2.98 -5.23 -19.08
N ALA A 105 2.03 -5.65 -18.25
CA ALA A 105 1.06 -6.66 -18.62
C ALA A 105 0.04 -6.09 -19.62
N PRO A 106 -0.19 -6.76 -20.76
CA PRO A 106 -1.25 -6.34 -21.68
C PRO A 106 -2.61 -6.47 -21.01
N VAL A 107 -3.42 -5.41 -21.08
CA VAL A 107 -4.82 -5.45 -20.64
C VAL A 107 -5.57 -6.42 -21.56
N ARG A 108 -5.96 -7.59 -21.03
CA ARG A 108 -6.72 -8.59 -21.80
C ARG A 108 -8.06 -7.98 -22.24
N GLY A 109 -8.26 -7.85 -23.55
CA GLY A 109 -9.55 -7.50 -24.16
C GLY A 109 -9.70 -6.08 -24.70
N ALA A 110 -8.69 -5.22 -24.58
CA ALA A 110 -8.69 -3.89 -25.19
C ALA A 110 -7.62 -3.81 -26.30
N VAL A 111 -7.90 -3.06 -27.37
CA VAL A 111 -6.88 -2.69 -28.37
C VAL A 111 -5.82 -1.87 -27.63
N LYS A 112 -4.57 -2.35 -27.61
CA LYS A 112 -3.44 -1.66 -26.99
C LYS A 112 -3.38 -0.22 -27.51
N ARG A 113 -3.57 0.75 -26.62
CA ARG A 113 -3.28 2.16 -26.88
C ARG A 113 -1.80 2.40 -26.65
N GLU A 114 -1.17 3.27 -27.44
CA GLU A 114 0.26 3.56 -27.29
C GLU A 114 0.58 4.08 -25.88
N GLY A 115 -0.35 4.82 -25.28
CA GLY A 115 -0.26 5.30 -23.89
C GLY A 115 -0.20 4.21 -22.82
N GLU A 116 -0.79 3.04 -23.04
CA GLU A 116 -0.72 1.92 -22.10
C GLU A 116 0.66 1.25 -22.09
N GLU A 117 1.38 1.26 -23.21
CA GLU A 117 2.73 0.70 -23.29
C GLU A 117 3.77 1.57 -22.56
N LEU A 118 3.49 2.85 -22.39
CA LEU A 118 4.36 3.82 -21.73
C LEU A 118 4.13 3.91 -20.21
N LEU A 119 3.16 3.18 -19.65
CA LEU A 119 2.88 3.19 -18.21
C LEU A 119 4.09 2.83 -17.35
N PHE A 120 5.06 2.07 -17.87
CA PHE A 120 6.30 1.76 -17.13
C PHE A 120 7.08 3.02 -16.71
N LEU A 121 6.90 4.16 -17.38
CA LEU A 121 7.50 5.44 -17.00
C LEU A 121 7.06 5.93 -15.61
N THR A 122 5.97 5.40 -15.08
CA THR A 122 5.48 5.73 -13.74
C THR A 122 6.16 4.91 -12.63
N VAL A 123 6.89 3.85 -12.97
CA VAL A 123 7.59 2.97 -12.01
C VAL A 123 8.61 3.73 -11.14
N PRO A 124 9.47 4.61 -11.67
CA PRO A 124 10.42 5.38 -10.87
C PRO A 124 9.76 6.21 -9.76
N PHE A 125 8.56 6.75 -10.00
CA PHE A 125 7.80 7.50 -9.00
C PHE A 125 7.34 6.57 -7.87
N VAL A 126 6.78 5.40 -8.20
CA VAL A 126 6.37 4.43 -7.17
C VAL A 126 7.56 3.93 -6.35
N VAL A 127 8.72 3.71 -6.97
CA VAL A 127 9.98 3.40 -6.27
C VAL A 127 10.37 4.51 -5.30
N TYR A 128 10.36 5.76 -5.77
CA TYR A 128 10.66 6.91 -4.92
C TYR A 128 9.69 7.01 -3.75
N GLY A 129 8.38 6.92 -4.00
CA GLY A 129 7.36 7.00 -2.97
C GLY A 129 7.52 5.94 -1.87
N ILE A 130 7.77 4.68 -2.24
CA ILE A 130 8.02 3.61 -1.27
C ILE A 130 9.30 3.87 -0.47
N PHE A 131 10.40 4.23 -1.12
CA PHE A 131 11.66 4.51 -0.42
C PHE A 131 11.57 5.74 0.48
N ARG A 132 10.91 6.80 0.04
CA ARG A 132 10.67 8.01 0.83
C ARG A 132 9.83 7.68 2.05
N TYR A 133 8.78 6.88 1.90
CA TYR A 133 7.95 6.44 3.00
C TYR A 133 8.72 5.57 4.02
N LEU A 134 9.53 4.61 3.55
CA LEU A 134 10.41 3.83 4.42
C LEU A 134 11.40 4.73 5.17
N TYR A 135 12.03 5.69 4.49
CA TYR A 135 12.94 6.66 5.10
C TYR A 135 12.26 7.45 6.24
N LEU A 136 11.02 7.90 6.04
CA LEU A 136 10.26 8.62 7.06
C LEU A 136 9.98 7.74 8.29
N ILE A 137 9.64 6.47 8.07
CA ILE A 137 9.37 5.52 9.16
C ILE A 137 10.63 5.22 9.98
N TYR A 138 11.76 4.94 9.32
CA TYR A 138 12.96 4.46 10.00
C TYR A 138 13.80 5.58 10.61
N LYS A 139 13.95 6.72 9.93
CA LYS A 139 14.87 7.77 10.38
C LYS A 139 14.20 8.80 11.26
N LYS A 140 12.95 9.13 10.97
CA LYS A 140 12.29 10.24 11.63
C LYS A 140 11.63 9.86 12.94
N ASN A 141 11.35 8.57 13.19
CA ASN A 141 10.79 7.96 14.42
C ASN A 141 9.60 8.68 15.09
N ASP A 142 9.12 9.78 14.52
CA ASP A 142 8.33 10.81 15.19
C ASP A 142 7.32 11.41 14.23
N PHE A 143 6.39 10.57 13.76
CA PHE A 143 5.15 11.06 13.18
C PHE A 143 3.99 10.15 13.64
N GLY A 144 2.83 10.77 13.85
CA GLY A 144 1.55 10.20 14.33
C GLY A 144 1.00 9.02 13.53
N ASP A 145 -0.25 9.10 13.09
CA ASP A 145 -0.85 8.10 12.19
C ASP A 145 -0.03 8.04 10.88
N PRO A 146 0.22 6.86 10.29
CA PRO A 146 0.95 6.74 9.02
C PRO A 146 0.31 7.54 7.87
N THR A 147 -1.00 7.74 7.90
CA THR A 147 -1.76 8.56 6.95
C THR A 147 -1.43 10.05 7.08
N ASP A 148 -1.23 10.53 8.31
CA ASP A 148 -0.82 11.91 8.58
C ASP A 148 0.61 12.17 8.10
N THR A 149 1.47 11.15 8.19
CA THR A 149 2.85 11.22 7.71
C THR A 149 2.89 11.38 6.19
N LEU A 150 2.01 10.63 5.49
CA LEU A 150 1.83 10.74 4.05
C LEU A 150 1.37 12.14 3.60
N LEU A 151 0.44 12.74 4.35
CA LEU A 151 -0.14 14.04 4.02
C LEU A 151 0.71 15.25 4.44
N LYS A 152 1.73 15.06 5.28
CA LYS A 152 2.60 16.15 5.76
C LYS A 152 3.94 16.21 5.04
N ASP A 153 4.37 15.12 4.38
CA ASP A 153 5.63 15.12 3.63
C ASP A 153 5.43 15.70 2.23
N LEU A 154 5.87 16.95 2.05
CA LEU A 154 5.76 17.68 0.79
C LEU A 154 6.42 16.92 -0.40
N PRO A 155 7.62 16.32 -0.27
CA PRO A 155 8.21 15.53 -1.35
C PRO A 155 7.34 14.34 -1.79
N LEU A 156 6.72 13.63 -0.84
CA LEU A 156 5.85 12.50 -1.14
C LEU A 156 4.53 12.93 -1.81
N LEU A 157 3.97 14.06 -1.41
CA LEU A 157 2.80 14.64 -2.08
C LEU A 157 3.10 15.09 -3.51
N ILE A 158 4.26 15.70 -3.73
CA ILE A 158 4.70 16.10 -5.08
C ILE A 158 4.88 14.87 -5.96
N ASP A 159 5.55 13.83 -5.45
CA ASP A 159 5.74 12.56 -6.15
C ASP A 159 4.40 11.91 -6.55
N LEU A 160 3.46 11.80 -5.60
CA LEU A 160 2.13 11.26 -5.86
C LEU A 160 1.36 12.10 -6.89
N GLY A 161 1.48 13.43 -6.82
CA GLY A 161 0.89 14.35 -7.79
C GLY A 161 1.46 14.17 -9.19
N LEU A 162 2.79 14.11 -9.32
CA LEU A 162 3.47 13.87 -10.59
C LEU A 162 3.12 12.51 -11.19
N TRP A 163 3.09 11.47 -10.36
CA TRP A 163 2.66 10.14 -10.77
C TRP A 163 1.23 10.15 -11.33
N GLY A 164 0.30 10.82 -10.65
CA GLY A 164 -1.09 10.95 -11.10
C GLY A 164 -1.22 11.72 -12.41
N ILE A 165 -0.50 12.84 -12.54
CA ILE A 165 -0.48 13.65 -13.77
C ILE A 165 0.05 12.82 -14.94
N ILE A 166 1.19 12.14 -14.78
CA ILE A 166 1.78 11.32 -15.84
C ILE A 166 0.84 10.18 -16.23
N THR A 167 0.23 9.51 -15.26
CA THR A 167 -0.74 8.44 -15.53
C THR A 167 -1.93 8.93 -16.36
N ILE A 168 -2.49 10.10 -16.02
CA ILE A 168 -3.60 10.71 -16.77
C ILE A 168 -3.14 11.13 -18.17
N VAL A 169 -1.98 11.76 -18.29
CA VAL A 169 -1.43 12.20 -19.59
C VAL A 169 -1.23 11.01 -20.51
N LEU A 170 -0.60 9.94 -20.03
CA LEU A 170 -0.36 8.73 -20.82
C LEU A 170 -1.69 8.07 -21.25
N LEU A 171 -2.66 7.92 -20.35
CA LEU A 171 -3.90 7.21 -20.67
C LEU A 171 -4.88 7.99 -21.56
N TYR A 172 -4.88 9.32 -21.50
CA TYR A 172 -5.87 10.16 -22.19
C TYR A 172 -5.30 10.94 -23.38
N PHE A 173 -4.03 11.36 -23.34
CA PHE A 173 -3.44 12.21 -24.38
C PHE A 173 -2.53 11.45 -25.35
N VAL A 174 -1.97 10.32 -24.93
CA VAL A 174 -1.17 9.45 -25.81
C VAL A 174 -2.08 8.36 -26.37
N ARG A 175 -2.43 8.46 -27.66
CA ARG A 175 -3.46 7.66 -28.31
C ARG A 175 -2.87 6.67 -29.29
#